data_AF-A0A8J2KDX9-F1
#
_entry.id   AF-A0A8J2KDX9-F1
#
_cell.length_a   1.000
_cell.length_b   1.000
_cell.length_c   1.000
_cell.angle_alpha   90.00
_cell.angle_beta   90.00
_cell.angle_gamma   90.00
#
_symmetry.space_group_name_H-M   'P 1'
#
loop_
_entity.id
_entity.type
_entity.pdbx_description
1 polymer ?
#
loop_
_entity_poly.entity_id
_entity_poly.type
_entity_poly.pdbx_seq_one_letter_code
_entity_poly.pdbx_strand_id
1 'polypeptide(L)'
;YMEYVELGNKAARSTGFKDMGDFWLLRYESDTFKEDLEKVWQEVNEKLYVPLYSYVRFKLSQKFPEIDPEKPLPAHMLGNMWAQTWEGVLDYVIPYPDEPAFDITKKLEEEARYYPTPLDQRRMLFDYANSYFHRNLGLEDMINNFSPPAMIMKPENREVICHASAWDMCDGQDFRIKMCTEINHEDFITVHHELGHIQYYHQYKKLPITYRTGANPGFHEAIGDVIALSVSSPANLLRLGFIDSAPSEKSILNYQMQMSLEK
;
A
#
# COMPACT_ATOMS: atom_id res chain seq x y z
N TYR A 1 -5.31 -26.68 -3.88
CA TYR A 1 -4.14 -26.05 -4.52
C TYR A 1 -3.54 -26.89 -5.63
N MET A 2 -3.26 -28.20 -5.43
CA MET A 2 -2.70 -29.06 -6.49
C MET A 2 -3.55 -29.05 -7.78
N GLU A 3 -4.85 -29.23 -7.66
CA GLU A 3 -5.79 -29.16 -8.79
C GLU A 3 -5.80 -27.78 -9.47
N TYR A 4 -5.71 -26.69 -8.70
CA TYR A 4 -5.60 -25.33 -9.24
C TYR A 4 -4.35 -25.17 -10.12
N VAL A 5 -3.20 -25.66 -9.67
CA VAL A 5 -1.95 -25.63 -10.45
C VAL A 5 -2.05 -26.48 -11.71
N GLU A 6 -2.62 -27.69 -11.59
CA GLU A 6 -2.83 -28.57 -12.73
C GLU A 6 -3.72 -27.93 -13.80
N LEU A 7 -4.88 -27.41 -13.40
CA LEU A 7 -5.83 -26.77 -14.30
C LEU A 7 -5.27 -25.47 -14.90
N GLY A 8 -4.60 -24.64 -14.10
CA GLY A 8 -3.94 -23.41 -14.58
C GLY A 8 -2.86 -23.70 -15.63
N ASN A 9 -2.03 -24.71 -15.38
CA ASN A 9 -1.02 -25.15 -16.34
C ASN A 9 -1.64 -25.75 -17.60
N LYS A 10 -2.73 -26.50 -17.49
CA LYS A 10 -3.46 -27.03 -18.65
C LYS A 10 -4.00 -25.91 -19.53
N ALA A 11 -4.58 -24.86 -18.93
CA ALA A 11 -5.05 -23.68 -19.66
C ALA A 11 -3.90 -22.95 -20.37
N ALA A 12 -2.82 -22.63 -19.66
CA ALA A 12 -1.66 -21.94 -20.24
C ALA A 12 -1.04 -22.69 -21.43
N ARG A 13 -0.89 -24.02 -21.30
CA ARG A 13 -0.38 -24.87 -22.40
C ARG A 13 -1.31 -24.92 -23.61
N SER A 14 -2.63 -24.86 -23.40
CA SER A 14 -3.59 -24.81 -24.52
C SER A 14 -3.48 -23.54 -25.35
N THR A 15 -2.88 -22.48 -24.80
CA THR A 15 -2.60 -21.20 -25.46
C THR A 15 -1.15 -21.04 -25.91
N GLY A 16 -0.32 -22.08 -25.80
CA GLY A 16 1.07 -22.10 -26.30
C GLY A 16 2.16 -21.72 -25.28
N PHE A 17 1.82 -21.45 -24.02
CA PHE A 17 2.80 -21.16 -22.95
C PHE A 17 3.30 -22.44 -22.30
N LYS A 18 4.48 -22.40 -21.67
CA LYS A 18 5.05 -23.56 -20.98
C LYS A 18 4.22 -23.98 -19.77
N ASP A 19 3.82 -23.00 -18.96
CA ASP A 19 3.06 -23.16 -17.73
C ASP A 19 2.37 -21.82 -17.36
N MET A 20 1.63 -21.81 -16.26
CA MET A 20 0.90 -20.62 -15.81
C MET A 20 1.83 -19.46 -15.42
N GLY A 21 3.05 -19.76 -14.94
CA GLY A 21 4.03 -18.73 -14.57
C GLY A 21 4.57 -18.02 -15.81
N ASP A 22 4.89 -18.78 -16.86
CA ASP A 22 5.27 -18.24 -18.17
C ASP A 22 4.16 -17.33 -18.76
N PHE A 23 2.90 -17.75 -18.64
CA PHE A 23 1.75 -16.94 -19.04
C PHE A 23 1.62 -15.63 -18.24
N TRP A 24 1.90 -15.63 -16.93
CA TRP A 24 1.87 -14.40 -16.12
C TRP A 24 2.94 -13.40 -16.53
N LEU A 25 4.13 -13.87 -16.92
CA LEU A 25 5.24 -13.03 -17.32
C LEU A 25 5.01 -12.33 -18.67
N LEU A 26 4.08 -12.82 -19.49
CA LEU A 26 3.67 -12.17 -20.74
C LEU A 26 3.34 -10.68 -20.54
N ARG A 27 2.74 -10.32 -19.40
CA ARG A 27 2.34 -8.93 -19.12
C ARG A 27 3.49 -7.93 -18.99
N TYR A 28 4.72 -8.41 -18.89
CA TYR A 28 5.91 -7.58 -18.84
C TYR A 28 6.61 -7.47 -20.20
N GLU A 29 6.25 -8.32 -21.17
CA GLU A 29 6.79 -8.34 -22.53
C GLU A 29 8.33 -8.22 -22.58
N SER A 30 9.01 -8.89 -21.65
CA SER A 30 10.45 -8.82 -21.46
C SER A 30 11.06 -10.21 -21.34
N ASP A 31 11.96 -10.53 -22.27
CA ASP A 31 12.69 -11.80 -22.30
C ASP A 31 13.69 -11.94 -21.12
N THR A 32 14.11 -10.83 -20.52
CA THR A 32 15.09 -10.78 -19.41
C THR A 32 14.46 -10.48 -18.06
N PHE A 33 13.12 -10.56 -17.96
CA PHE A 33 12.40 -10.13 -16.76
C PHE A 33 12.91 -10.77 -15.46
N LYS A 34 13.23 -12.07 -15.48
CA LYS A 34 13.72 -12.79 -14.29
C LYS A 34 15.12 -12.34 -13.90
N GLU A 35 15.99 -12.15 -14.89
CA GLU A 35 17.36 -11.68 -14.69
C GLU A 35 17.38 -10.24 -14.15
N ASP A 36 16.49 -9.39 -14.65
CA ASP A 36 16.39 -8.01 -14.21
C ASP A 36 15.81 -7.91 -12.78
N LEU A 37 14.80 -8.73 -12.46
CA LEU A 37 14.27 -8.85 -11.10
C LEU A 37 15.34 -9.33 -10.12
N GLU A 38 16.14 -10.33 -10.49
CA GLU A 38 17.22 -10.84 -9.66
C GLU A 38 18.28 -9.76 -9.39
N LYS A 39 18.68 -8.97 -10.40
CA LYS A 39 19.63 -7.86 -10.21
C LYS A 39 19.11 -6.83 -9.22
N VAL A 40 17.85 -6.40 -9.37
CA VAL A 40 17.22 -5.45 -8.46
C VAL A 40 17.15 -6.04 -7.04
N TRP A 41 16.76 -7.31 -6.91
CA TRP A 41 16.73 -7.98 -5.62
C TRP A 41 18.11 -8.01 -4.95
N GLN A 42 19.18 -8.32 -5.68
CA GLN A 42 20.53 -8.32 -5.09
C GLN A 42 20.94 -6.93 -4.59
N GLU A 43 20.62 -5.86 -5.33
CA GLU A 43 20.90 -4.49 -4.89
C GLU A 43 20.15 -4.12 -3.59
N VAL A 44 18.86 -4.49 -3.49
CA VAL A 44 18.05 -4.27 -2.28
C VAL A 44 18.54 -5.15 -1.14
N ASN A 45 18.84 -6.41 -1.42
CA ASN A 45 19.25 -7.40 -0.44
C ASN A 45 20.53 -6.98 0.28
N GLU A 46 21.56 -6.62 -0.47
CA GLU A 46 22.88 -6.27 0.06
C GLU A 46 22.87 -4.93 0.82
N LYS A 47 22.18 -3.92 0.29
CA LYS A 47 22.27 -2.53 0.80
C LYS A 47 21.23 -2.21 1.87
N LEU A 48 20.08 -2.90 1.89
CA LEU A 48 18.96 -2.54 2.75
C LEU A 48 18.44 -3.73 3.56
N TYR A 49 18.01 -4.80 2.90
CA TYR A 49 17.32 -5.90 3.57
C TYR A 49 18.21 -6.61 4.59
N VAL A 50 19.45 -6.99 4.24
CA VAL A 50 20.35 -7.67 5.18
C VAL A 50 20.71 -6.79 6.39
N PRO A 51 21.07 -5.50 6.24
CA PRO A 51 21.25 -4.59 7.37
C PRO A 51 20.01 -4.46 8.25
N LEU A 52 18.83 -4.25 7.65
CA LEU A 52 17.56 -4.10 8.38
C LEU A 52 17.22 -5.39 9.13
N TYR A 53 17.22 -6.52 8.44
CA TYR A 53 16.99 -7.85 9.00
C TYR A 53 17.93 -8.15 10.16
N SER A 54 19.22 -7.82 10.01
CA SER A 54 20.23 -8.02 11.06
C SER A 54 19.94 -7.14 12.29
N TYR A 55 19.58 -5.88 12.07
CA TYR A 55 19.21 -4.96 13.13
C TYR A 55 17.95 -5.41 13.88
N VAL A 56 16.89 -5.75 13.14
CA VAL A 56 15.63 -6.27 13.70
C VAL A 56 15.89 -7.54 14.50
N ARG A 57 16.64 -8.50 13.95
CA ARG A 57 17.00 -9.74 14.64
C ARG A 57 17.74 -9.48 15.95
N PHE A 58 18.73 -8.58 15.93
CA PHE A 58 19.49 -8.20 17.13
C PHE A 58 18.60 -7.55 18.19
N LYS A 59 17.75 -6.61 17.80
CA LYS A 59 16.82 -5.93 18.73
C LYS A 59 15.82 -6.90 19.35
N LEU A 60 15.25 -7.79 18.54
CA LEU A 60 14.32 -8.79 19.03
C LEU A 60 15.01 -9.82 19.93
N SER A 61 16.25 -10.23 19.65
CA SER A 61 17.01 -11.15 20.53
C SER A 61 17.33 -10.55 21.91
N GLN A 62 17.38 -9.22 22.03
CA GLN A 62 17.52 -8.57 23.34
C GLN A 62 16.24 -8.64 24.19
N LYS A 63 15.09 -8.90 23.57
CA LYS A 63 13.77 -8.94 24.23
C LYS A 63 13.24 -10.35 24.40
N PHE A 64 13.47 -11.21 23.40
CA PHE A 64 12.91 -12.54 23.31
C PHE A 64 14.03 -13.58 23.34
N PRO A 65 14.15 -14.39 24.43
CA PRO A 65 15.23 -15.36 24.59
C PRO A 65 15.17 -16.51 23.58
N GLU A 66 14.02 -16.76 22.94
CA GLU A 66 13.87 -17.74 21.86
C GLU A 66 14.54 -17.33 20.54
N ILE A 67 14.93 -16.06 20.39
CA ILE A 67 15.60 -15.57 19.18
C ILE A 67 17.11 -15.73 19.33
N ASP A 68 17.64 -16.67 18.56
CA ASP A 68 19.07 -16.89 18.41
C ASP A 68 19.64 -15.92 17.36
N PRO A 69 20.56 -15.00 17.75
CA PRO A 69 21.08 -13.97 16.84
C PRO A 69 21.90 -14.55 15.68
N GLU A 70 22.29 -15.82 15.73
CA GLU A 70 23.04 -16.49 14.66
C GLU A 70 22.13 -17.29 13.71
N LYS A 71 20.85 -17.46 14.04
CA LYS A 71 19.89 -18.24 13.23
C LYS A 71 18.88 -17.35 12.49
N PRO A 72 18.15 -17.90 11.50
CA PRO A 72 17.02 -17.20 10.91
C PRO A 72 15.96 -16.82 11.95
N LEU A 73 15.31 -15.67 11.77
CA LEU A 73 14.21 -15.22 12.60
C LEU A 73 13.03 -16.19 12.47
N PRO A 74 12.41 -16.62 13.58
CA PRO A 74 11.17 -17.37 13.50
C PRO A 74 10.06 -16.53 12.84
N ALA A 75 9.39 -17.06 11.81
CA ALA A 75 8.44 -16.30 10.99
C ALA A 75 7.25 -15.71 11.78
N HIS A 76 6.89 -16.28 12.92
CA HIS A 76 5.79 -15.79 13.76
C HIS A 76 6.16 -14.58 14.64
N MET A 77 7.43 -14.14 14.63
CA MET A 77 7.94 -13.09 15.52
C MET A 77 7.92 -11.68 14.89
N LEU A 78 7.33 -11.51 13.72
CA LEU A 78 7.39 -10.27 12.94
C LEU A 78 6.07 -9.48 12.93
N GLY A 79 5.11 -9.87 13.75
CA GLY A 79 3.84 -9.14 13.93
C GLY A 79 2.83 -9.29 12.78
N ASN A 80 3.22 -9.96 11.69
CA ASN A 80 2.35 -10.30 10.57
C ASN A 80 2.30 -11.83 10.39
N MET A 81 1.11 -12.39 10.12
CA MET A 81 0.88 -13.84 9.94
C MET A 81 1.82 -14.49 8.92
N TRP A 82 2.22 -13.73 7.89
CA TRP A 82 3.09 -14.20 6.81
C TRP A 82 4.48 -13.56 6.83
N ALA A 83 4.78 -12.72 7.81
CA ALA A 83 6.04 -11.96 7.89
C ALA A 83 6.36 -11.14 6.62
N GLN A 84 5.33 -10.80 5.83
CA GLN A 84 5.49 -10.00 4.62
C GLN A 84 5.68 -8.50 4.91
N THR A 85 5.23 -8.05 6.08
CA THR A 85 5.52 -6.73 6.65
C THR A 85 5.83 -6.90 8.15
N TRP A 86 6.65 -6.03 8.71
CA TRP A 86 7.23 -6.14 10.05
C TRP A 86 6.85 -4.97 10.98
N GLU A 87 5.85 -4.17 10.60
CA GLU A 87 5.41 -3.00 11.38
C GLU A 87 4.97 -3.37 12.80
N GLY A 88 4.42 -4.57 12.98
CA GLY A 88 4.00 -5.08 14.29
C GLY A 88 5.14 -5.26 15.30
N VAL A 89 6.41 -5.12 14.89
CA VAL A 89 7.56 -5.10 15.80
C VAL A 89 8.21 -3.72 15.97
N LEU A 90 7.61 -2.66 15.42
CA LEU A 90 8.17 -1.30 15.44
C LEU A 90 8.58 -0.86 16.86
N ASP A 91 7.75 -1.11 17.87
CA ASP A 91 8.01 -0.74 19.27
C ASP A 91 9.30 -1.35 19.85
N TYR A 92 9.74 -2.50 19.32
CA TYR A 92 10.96 -3.17 19.77
C TYR A 92 12.22 -2.68 19.04
N VAL A 93 12.04 -2.14 17.84
CA VAL A 93 13.14 -1.83 16.91
C VAL A 93 13.26 -0.33 16.63
N ILE A 94 12.40 0.51 17.20
CA ILE A 94 12.48 1.96 17.00
C ILE A 94 13.85 2.50 17.48
N PRO A 95 14.59 3.25 16.62
CA PRO A 95 15.93 3.73 16.97
C PRO A 95 15.95 4.73 18.14
N TYR A 96 14.96 5.62 18.20
CA TYR A 96 14.85 6.67 19.22
C TYR A 96 13.49 6.60 19.93
N PRO A 97 13.35 5.80 21.00
CA PRO A 97 12.06 5.56 21.65
C PRO A 97 11.49 6.79 22.38
N ASP A 98 12.34 7.74 22.75
CA ASP A 98 11.93 8.98 23.42
C ASP A 98 11.39 10.04 22.44
N GLU A 99 11.48 9.79 21.13
CA GLU A 99 10.96 10.66 20.09
C GLU A 99 9.67 10.05 19.53
N PRO A 100 8.61 10.86 19.31
CA PRO A 100 7.34 10.34 18.81
C PRO A 100 7.54 9.66 17.44
N ALA A 101 6.91 8.50 17.25
CA ALA A 101 6.75 7.92 15.93
C ALA A 101 5.86 8.84 15.08
N PHE A 102 6.11 8.84 13.77
CA PHE A 102 5.39 9.69 12.83
C PHE A 102 4.03 9.08 12.53
N ASP A 103 3.03 9.39 13.37
CA ASP A 103 1.67 8.90 13.27
C ASP A 103 0.67 10.04 13.44
N ILE A 104 -0.26 10.19 12.48
CA ILE A 104 -1.27 11.25 12.47
C ILE A 104 -2.65 10.74 12.89
N THR A 105 -2.78 9.48 13.32
CA THR A 105 -4.05 8.84 13.68
C THR A 105 -4.85 9.68 14.66
N LYS A 106 -4.23 10.14 15.75
CA LYS A 106 -4.91 11.00 16.74
C LYS A 106 -5.43 12.31 16.13
N LYS A 107 -4.69 12.90 15.19
CA LYS A 107 -5.10 14.13 14.50
C LYS A 107 -6.24 13.86 13.53
N LEU A 108 -6.20 12.75 12.79
CA LEU A 108 -7.32 12.31 11.95
C LEU A 108 -8.57 12.03 12.79
N GLU A 109 -8.44 11.40 13.96
CA GLU A 109 -9.55 11.17 14.89
C GLU A 109 -10.10 12.48 15.47
N GLU A 110 -9.26 13.46 15.78
CA GLU A 110 -9.66 14.80 16.21
C GLU A 110 -10.47 15.51 15.10
N GLU A 111 -9.97 15.50 13.87
CA GLU A 111 -10.65 16.08 12.71
C GLU A 111 -11.97 15.37 12.39
N ALA A 112 -12.00 14.04 12.48
CA ALA A 112 -13.19 13.23 12.25
C ALA A 112 -14.36 13.62 13.18
N ARG A 113 -14.10 14.18 14.36
CA ARG A 113 -15.17 14.63 15.29
C ARG A 113 -16.01 15.77 14.73
N TYR A 114 -15.52 16.51 13.73
CA TYR A 114 -16.29 17.56 13.06
C TYR A 114 -17.27 17.02 12.01
N TYR A 115 -17.21 15.72 11.69
CA TYR A 115 -18.08 15.07 10.71
C TYR A 115 -19.24 14.33 11.39
N PRO A 116 -20.48 14.46 10.88
CA PRO A 116 -21.68 14.11 11.63
C PRO A 116 -21.98 12.61 11.67
N THR A 117 -21.48 11.82 10.72
CA THR A 117 -21.72 10.37 10.66
C THR A 117 -20.43 9.59 10.46
N PRO A 118 -20.38 8.30 10.85
CA PRO A 118 -19.22 7.43 10.58
C PRO A 118 -18.84 7.38 9.10
N LEU A 119 -19.82 7.44 8.20
CA LEU A 119 -19.57 7.46 6.76
C LEU A 119 -18.88 8.76 6.32
N ASP A 120 -19.34 9.91 6.83
CA ASP A 120 -18.74 11.21 6.53
C ASP A 120 -17.30 11.31 7.09
N GLN A 121 -17.05 10.70 8.25
CA GLN A 121 -15.70 10.58 8.81
C GLN A 121 -14.75 9.82 7.89
N ARG A 122 -15.19 8.69 7.30
CA ARG A 122 -14.35 7.95 6.33
C ARG A 122 -14.21 8.74 5.04
N ARG A 123 -15.29 9.37 4.56
CA ARG A 123 -15.27 10.22 3.37
C ARG A 123 -14.26 11.36 3.46
N MET A 124 -14.04 11.92 4.65
CA MET A 124 -12.99 12.92 4.89
C MET A 124 -11.62 12.49 4.34
N LEU A 125 -11.20 11.24 4.56
CA LEU A 125 -9.91 10.73 4.08
C LEU A 125 -9.86 10.75 2.54
N PHE A 126 -10.95 10.35 1.89
CA PHE A 126 -11.09 10.40 0.43
C PHE A 126 -11.13 11.83 -0.10
N ASP A 127 -11.74 12.76 0.62
CA ASP A 127 -11.77 14.17 0.24
C ASP A 127 -10.38 14.81 0.32
N TYR A 128 -9.56 14.47 1.33
CA TYR A 128 -8.15 14.88 1.38
C TYR A 128 -7.36 14.34 0.18
N ALA A 129 -7.51 13.05 -0.12
CA ALA A 129 -6.83 12.42 -1.25
C ALA A 129 -7.28 13.00 -2.59
N ASN A 130 -8.58 13.12 -2.82
CA ASN A 130 -9.14 13.74 -4.00
C ASN A 130 -8.68 15.20 -4.16
N SER A 131 -8.62 15.98 -3.07
CA SER A 131 -8.08 17.34 -3.10
C SER A 131 -6.62 17.38 -3.54
N TYR A 132 -5.80 16.41 -3.10
CA TYR A 132 -4.42 16.30 -3.56
C TYR A 132 -4.33 16.06 -5.08
N PHE A 133 -5.03 15.06 -5.60
CA PHE A 133 -5.05 14.77 -7.04
C PHE A 133 -5.64 15.93 -7.86
N HIS A 134 -6.82 16.43 -7.47
CA HIS A 134 -7.55 17.41 -8.26
C HIS A 134 -6.94 18.82 -8.16
N ARG A 135 -6.68 19.31 -6.94
CA ARG A 135 -6.27 20.70 -6.72
C ARG A 135 -4.77 20.91 -6.78
N ASN A 136 -3.97 19.96 -6.27
CA ASN A 136 -2.50 20.12 -6.29
C ASN A 136 -1.89 19.65 -7.61
N LEU A 137 -2.37 18.53 -8.18
CA LEU A 137 -1.83 17.97 -9.42
C LEU A 137 -2.63 18.35 -10.68
N GLY A 138 -3.82 18.93 -10.53
CA GLY A 138 -4.67 19.33 -11.65
C GLY A 138 -5.33 18.16 -12.38
N LEU A 139 -5.51 17.02 -11.70
CA LEU A 139 -6.11 15.82 -12.26
C LEU A 139 -7.64 15.81 -12.09
N GLU A 140 -8.30 14.72 -12.51
CA GLU A 140 -9.76 14.64 -12.51
C GLU A 140 -10.32 14.60 -11.07
N ASP A 141 -11.49 15.22 -10.86
CA ASP A 141 -12.21 15.12 -9.59
C ASP A 141 -12.88 13.73 -9.48
N MET A 142 -12.54 13.00 -8.42
CA MET A 142 -12.96 11.63 -8.16
C MET A 142 -14.09 11.51 -7.13
N ILE A 143 -14.78 12.61 -6.78
CA ILE A 143 -15.82 12.61 -5.74
C ILE A 143 -16.94 11.57 -5.96
N ASN A 144 -17.24 11.26 -7.22
CA ASN A 144 -18.25 10.25 -7.57
C ASN A 144 -17.74 8.81 -7.37
N ASN A 145 -16.42 8.59 -7.38
CA ASN A 145 -15.81 7.26 -7.31
C ASN A 145 -15.79 6.65 -5.90
N PHE A 146 -15.96 7.48 -4.87
CA PHE A 146 -16.12 7.07 -3.48
C PHE A 146 -17.48 7.49 -2.89
N SER A 147 -18.41 7.92 -3.74
CA SER A 147 -19.83 8.10 -3.38
C SER A 147 -20.62 6.80 -3.66
N PRO A 148 -21.81 6.59 -3.06
CA PRO A 148 -22.63 5.43 -3.37
C PRO A 148 -22.82 5.29 -4.89
N PRO A 149 -22.61 4.09 -5.47
CA PRO A 149 -22.59 2.77 -4.83
C PRO A 149 -21.22 2.24 -4.36
N ALA A 150 -20.16 3.07 -4.31
CA ALA A 150 -18.88 2.68 -3.72
C ALA A 150 -19.02 2.27 -2.24
N MET A 151 -18.09 1.45 -1.76
CA MET A 151 -18.07 0.97 -0.37
C MET A 151 -16.80 1.46 0.31
N ILE A 152 -16.89 2.55 1.07
CA ILE A 152 -15.78 3.14 1.85
C ILE A 152 -15.88 2.87 3.35
N MET A 153 -16.89 2.11 3.76
CA MET A 153 -17.13 1.73 5.14
C MET A 153 -17.70 0.32 5.17
N LYS A 154 -17.26 -0.49 6.13
CA LYS A 154 -17.75 -1.87 6.28
C LYS A 154 -19.26 -1.86 6.58
N PRO A 155 -20.08 -2.58 5.80
CA PRO A 155 -21.50 -2.70 6.09
C PRO A 155 -21.72 -3.64 7.29
N GLU A 156 -22.68 -3.30 8.15
CA GLU A 156 -23.03 -4.13 9.33
C GLU A 156 -23.85 -5.37 8.97
N ASN A 157 -24.54 -5.35 7.84
CA ASN A 157 -25.59 -6.32 7.48
C ASN A 157 -25.16 -7.41 6.49
N ARG A 158 -23.87 -7.47 6.11
CA ARG A 158 -23.37 -8.47 5.17
C ARG A 158 -21.88 -8.71 5.32
N GLU A 159 -21.45 -9.90 4.94
CA GLU A 159 -20.02 -10.22 4.80
C GLU A 159 -19.45 -9.61 3.53
N VAL A 160 -18.24 -9.08 3.63
CA VAL A 160 -17.51 -8.44 2.53
C VAL A 160 -16.03 -8.75 2.61
N ILE A 161 -15.36 -8.70 1.46
CA ILE A 161 -13.89 -8.73 1.40
C ILE A 161 -13.40 -7.31 1.70
N CYS A 162 -12.76 -7.11 2.86
CA CYS A 162 -12.34 -5.79 3.31
C CYS A 162 -11.04 -5.27 2.68
N HIS A 163 -10.20 -6.16 2.12
CA HIS A 163 -8.96 -5.75 1.44
C HIS A 163 -9.26 -4.66 0.41
N ALA A 164 -8.54 -3.55 0.49
CA ALA A 164 -8.74 -2.38 -0.36
C ALA A 164 -8.60 -2.76 -1.84
N SER A 165 -9.35 -2.08 -2.69
CA SER A 165 -9.31 -2.30 -4.14
C SER A 165 -10.08 -1.20 -4.88
N ALA A 166 -9.54 -0.80 -6.02
CA ALA A 166 -10.18 0.03 -7.02
C ALA A 166 -10.75 -0.81 -8.16
N TRP A 167 -11.88 -0.37 -8.72
CA TRP A 167 -12.63 -1.11 -9.73
C TRP A 167 -12.98 -0.24 -10.93
N ASP A 168 -12.59 -0.67 -12.12
CA ASP A 168 -13.12 -0.19 -13.40
C ASP A 168 -14.28 -1.10 -13.84
N MET A 169 -15.47 -0.53 -14.00
CA MET A 169 -16.67 -1.27 -14.42
C MET A 169 -16.75 -1.44 -15.95
N CYS A 170 -15.69 -1.04 -16.66
CA CYS A 170 -15.47 -1.23 -18.09
C CYS A 170 -16.39 -0.43 -19.03
N ASP A 171 -17.18 0.51 -18.51
CA ASP A 171 -18.08 1.37 -19.30
C ASP A 171 -17.48 2.76 -19.59
N GLY A 172 -16.33 3.08 -18.98
CA GLY A 172 -15.64 4.36 -19.11
C GLY A 172 -16.27 5.51 -18.33
N GLN A 173 -17.20 5.22 -17.42
CA GLN A 173 -17.94 6.20 -16.61
C GLN A 173 -17.94 5.83 -15.13
N ASP A 174 -18.07 4.54 -14.81
CA ASP A 174 -18.25 4.03 -13.47
C ASP A 174 -16.95 3.39 -12.96
N PHE A 175 -16.29 4.09 -12.04
CA PHE A 175 -15.12 3.60 -11.31
C PHE A 175 -15.40 3.70 -9.82
N ARG A 176 -15.01 2.69 -9.04
CA ARG A 176 -15.42 2.58 -7.63
C ARG A 176 -14.30 2.13 -6.72
N ILE A 177 -14.30 2.65 -5.49
CA ILE A 177 -13.52 2.09 -4.40
C ILE A 177 -14.33 1.07 -3.60
N LYS A 178 -13.65 0.00 -3.16
CA LYS A 178 -14.15 -0.95 -2.15
C LYS A 178 -13.10 -1.15 -1.05
N MET A 179 -13.29 -0.49 0.09
CA MET A 179 -12.40 -0.52 1.24
C MET A 179 -13.23 -0.47 2.55
N CYS A 180 -12.80 -1.23 3.57
CA CYS A 180 -13.34 -1.11 4.94
C CYS A 180 -12.50 -0.07 5.70
N THR A 181 -12.71 1.21 5.39
CA THR A 181 -11.83 2.28 5.88
C THR A 181 -12.02 2.57 7.37
N GLU A 182 -10.91 2.63 8.09
CA GLU A 182 -10.77 3.09 9.46
C GLU A 182 -10.06 4.46 9.51
N ILE A 183 -10.25 5.18 10.62
CA ILE A 183 -9.66 6.51 10.80
C ILE A 183 -8.29 6.35 11.45
N ASN A 184 -7.26 6.07 10.63
CA ASN A 184 -5.88 5.95 11.08
C ASN A 184 -4.89 6.39 9.97
N HIS A 185 -3.61 6.46 10.33
CA HIS A 185 -2.54 6.86 9.41
C HIS A 185 -2.40 5.89 8.22
N GLU A 186 -2.45 4.57 8.47
CA GLU A 186 -2.32 3.52 7.45
C GLU A 186 -3.37 3.69 6.35
N ASP A 187 -4.64 3.74 6.73
CA ASP A 187 -5.76 3.88 5.79
C ASP A 187 -5.78 5.26 5.12
N PHE A 188 -5.26 6.30 5.78
CA PHE A 188 -5.03 7.59 5.12
C PHE A 188 -4.07 7.44 3.94
N ILE A 189 -3.00 6.66 4.07
CA ILE A 189 -2.07 6.34 2.96
C ILE A 189 -2.76 5.44 1.92
N THR A 190 -3.41 4.36 2.35
CA THR A 190 -4.08 3.41 1.45
C THR A 190 -5.14 4.08 0.58
N VAL A 191 -5.90 5.03 1.13
CA VAL A 191 -6.89 5.80 0.34
C VAL A 191 -6.23 6.56 -0.82
N HIS A 192 -5.03 7.12 -0.63
CA HIS A 192 -4.31 7.79 -1.71
C HIS A 192 -3.80 6.80 -2.76
N HIS A 193 -3.33 5.63 -2.32
CA HIS A 193 -2.93 4.54 -3.22
C HIS A 193 -4.09 4.12 -4.13
N GLU A 194 -5.25 3.82 -3.54
CA GLU A 194 -6.43 3.35 -4.26
C GLU A 194 -7.02 4.41 -5.20
N LEU A 195 -7.02 5.69 -4.80
CA LEU A 195 -7.39 6.77 -5.71
C LEU A 195 -6.37 6.99 -6.83
N GLY A 196 -5.11 6.58 -6.65
CA GLY A 196 -4.13 6.49 -7.73
C GLY A 196 -4.56 5.55 -8.86
N HIS A 197 -5.12 4.38 -8.52
CA HIS A 197 -5.71 3.47 -9.50
C HIS A 197 -6.92 4.10 -10.22
N ILE A 198 -7.86 4.69 -9.46
CA ILE A 198 -9.02 5.38 -10.04
C ILE A 198 -8.57 6.49 -11.00
N GLN A 199 -7.55 7.24 -10.62
CA GLN A 199 -7.01 8.29 -11.47
C GLN A 199 -6.41 7.71 -12.75
N TYR A 200 -5.70 6.59 -12.69
CA TYR A 200 -5.20 5.89 -13.88
C TYR A 200 -6.37 5.43 -14.77
N TYR A 201 -7.46 4.94 -14.17
CA TYR A 201 -8.68 4.57 -14.90
C TYR A 201 -9.25 5.72 -15.71
N HIS A 202 -9.38 6.88 -15.09
CA HIS A 202 -9.84 8.09 -15.77
C HIS A 202 -8.95 8.47 -16.94
N GLN A 203 -7.62 8.33 -16.82
CA GLN A 203 -6.69 8.73 -17.88
C GLN A 203 -6.81 7.86 -19.14
N TYR A 204 -6.99 6.55 -18.97
CA TYR A 204 -7.05 5.64 -20.12
C TYR A 204 -8.49 5.27 -20.57
N LYS A 205 -9.54 5.82 -19.94
CA LYS A 205 -10.94 5.42 -20.20
C LYS A 205 -11.41 5.57 -21.65
N LYS A 206 -10.69 6.33 -22.47
CA LYS A 206 -10.99 6.52 -23.91
C LYS A 206 -10.30 5.51 -24.81
N LEU A 207 -9.35 4.72 -24.29
CA LEU A 207 -8.72 3.64 -25.05
C LEU A 207 -9.73 2.50 -25.31
N PRO A 208 -9.54 1.69 -26.37
CA PRO A 208 -10.28 0.44 -26.52
C PRO A 208 -10.12 -0.44 -25.28
N ILE A 209 -11.15 -1.20 -24.91
CA ILE A 209 -11.20 -1.93 -23.63
C ILE A 209 -9.99 -2.86 -23.41
N THR A 210 -9.45 -3.44 -24.48
CA THR A 210 -8.27 -4.31 -24.46
C THR A 210 -6.97 -3.59 -24.07
N TYR A 211 -6.94 -2.26 -24.16
CA TYR A 211 -5.81 -1.42 -23.81
C TYR A 211 -6.06 -0.58 -22.54
N ARG A 212 -7.17 -0.79 -21.83
CA ARG A 212 -7.45 -0.14 -20.54
C ARG A 212 -6.78 -0.91 -19.40
N THR A 213 -5.46 -0.88 -19.41
CA THR A 213 -4.60 -1.45 -18.37
C THR A 213 -3.36 -0.57 -18.22
N GLY A 214 -2.65 -0.67 -17.10
CA GLY A 214 -1.32 -0.09 -16.98
C GLY A 214 -0.36 -0.69 -18.02
N ALA A 215 0.73 0.02 -18.33
CA ALA A 215 1.74 -0.43 -19.29
C ALA A 215 2.28 -1.83 -18.96
N ASN A 216 2.41 -2.12 -17.67
CA ASN A 216 2.47 -3.46 -17.10
C ASN A 216 1.80 -3.41 -15.70
N PRO A 217 1.61 -4.55 -15.01
CA PRO A 217 0.98 -4.55 -13.68
C PRO A 217 1.70 -3.68 -12.64
N GLY A 218 3.04 -3.62 -12.68
CA GLY A 218 3.83 -2.83 -11.73
C GLY A 218 3.61 -1.32 -11.86
N PHE A 219 3.34 -0.80 -13.05
CA PHE A 219 2.97 0.61 -13.23
C PHE A 219 1.68 0.98 -12.50
N HIS A 220 0.74 0.04 -12.42
CA HIS A 220 -0.55 0.31 -11.81
C HIS A 220 -0.41 0.53 -10.30
N GLU A 221 0.37 -0.33 -9.64
CA GLU A 221 0.69 -0.25 -8.22
C GLU A 221 1.59 0.96 -7.92
N ALA A 222 2.58 1.23 -8.77
CA ALA A 222 3.54 2.30 -8.54
C ALA A 222 2.91 3.70 -8.53
N ILE A 223 1.86 3.96 -9.34
CA ILE A 223 1.21 5.28 -9.33
C ILE A 223 0.57 5.58 -7.97
N GLY A 224 -0.15 4.62 -7.39
CA GLY A 224 -0.73 4.76 -6.06
C GLY A 224 0.35 5.04 -5.01
N ASP A 225 1.40 4.24 -5.02
CA ASP A 225 2.49 4.33 -4.05
C ASP A 225 3.32 5.62 -4.14
N VAL A 226 3.61 6.11 -5.35
CA VAL A 226 4.36 7.37 -5.53
C VAL A 226 3.61 8.56 -4.93
N ILE A 227 2.28 8.58 -5.07
CA ILE A 227 1.45 9.64 -4.50
C ILE A 227 1.35 9.49 -2.99
N ALA A 228 1.11 8.27 -2.50
CA ALA A 228 1.12 7.94 -1.09
C ALA A 228 2.41 8.43 -0.39
N LEU A 229 3.59 8.15 -0.98
CA LEU A 229 4.89 8.62 -0.46
C LEU A 229 5.01 10.15 -0.39
N SER A 230 4.46 10.86 -1.37
CA SER A 230 4.50 12.33 -1.40
C SER A 230 3.58 12.92 -0.33
N VAL A 231 2.43 12.30 -0.14
CA VAL A 231 1.39 12.71 0.82
C VAL A 231 1.81 12.45 2.26
N SER A 232 2.45 11.31 2.53
CA SER A 232 2.96 10.96 3.85
C SER A 232 4.21 11.76 4.25
N SER A 233 4.77 12.57 3.34
CA SER A 233 5.94 13.40 3.68
C SER A 233 5.63 14.39 4.82
N PRO A 234 6.54 14.58 5.78
CA PRO A 234 6.34 15.55 6.87
C PRO A 234 6.05 16.98 6.39
N ALA A 235 6.66 17.39 5.27
CA ALA A 235 6.40 18.69 4.68
C ALA A 235 4.94 18.85 4.22
N ASN A 236 4.34 17.81 3.63
CA ASN A 236 2.94 17.83 3.24
C ASN A 236 2.02 17.80 4.46
N LEU A 237 2.30 16.96 5.46
CA LEU A 237 1.48 16.88 6.67
C LEU A 237 1.52 18.18 7.49
N LEU A 238 2.66 18.87 7.53
CA LEU A 238 2.78 20.21 8.12
C LEU A 238 1.90 21.23 7.37
N ARG A 239 1.90 21.19 6.03
CA ARG A 239 1.05 22.05 5.20
C ARG A 239 -0.45 21.77 5.44
N LEU A 240 -0.81 20.52 5.68
CA LEU A 240 -2.19 20.12 6.00
C LEU A 240 -2.58 20.44 7.46
N GLY A 241 -1.62 20.81 8.31
CA GLY A 241 -1.86 21.08 9.73
C GLY A 241 -2.00 19.82 10.59
N PHE A 242 -1.61 18.65 10.08
CA PHE A 242 -1.61 17.40 10.83
C PHE A 242 -0.41 17.25 11.78
N ILE A 243 0.63 18.05 11.60
CA ILE A 243 1.75 18.18 12.54
C ILE A 243 2.05 19.67 12.76
N ASP A 244 2.51 20.03 13.96
CA ASP A 244 2.73 21.43 14.35
C ASP A 244 4.10 21.97 13.95
N SER A 245 5.09 21.08 13.75
CA SER A 245 6.46 21.45 13.41
C SER A 245 7.12 20.40 12.53
N ALA A 246 8.21 20.80 11.87
CA ALA A 246 9.05 19.86 11.13
C ALA A 246 9.67 18.83 12.10
N PRO A 247 9.69 17.53 11.72
CA PRO A 247 10.22 16.49 12.59
C PRO A 247 11.73 16.66 12.82
N SER A 248 12.19 16.25 14.00
CA SER A 248 13.61 16.15 14.30
C SER A 248 14.29 15.11 13.40
N GLU A 249 15.61 15.18 13.25
CA GLU A 249 16.37 14.18 12.48
C GLU A 249 16.16 12.76 13.04
N LYS A 250 15.99 12.63 14.36
CA LYS A 250 15.64 11.37 15.03
C LYS A 250 14.22 10.91 14.71
N SER A 251 13.25 11.82 14.68
CA SER A 251 11.88 11.52 14.27
C SER A 251 11.84 11.06 12.80
N ILE A 252 12.66 11.66 11.93
CA ILE A 252 12.82 11.21 10.54
C ILE A 252 13.40 9.80 10.47
N LEU A 253 14.41 9.48 11.28
CA LEU A 253 14.97 8.12 11.36
C LEU A 253 13.95 7.10 11.88
N ASN A 254 13.11 7.47 12.86
CA ASN A 254 12.01 6.63 13.32
C ASN A 254 10.98 6.38 12.19
N TYR A 255 10.63 7.41 11.43
CA TYR A 255 9.74 7.27 10.27
C TYR A 255 10.34 6.39 9.17
N GLN A 256 11.62 6.58 8.84
CA GLN A 256 12.31 5.73 7.87
C GLN A 256 12.38 4.26 8.33
N MET A 257 12.59 4.02 9.63
CA MET A 257 12.49 2.67 10.19
C MET A 257 11.09 2.10 9.98
N GLN A 258 10.03 2.82 10.34
CA GLN A 258 8.65 2.39 10.13
C GLN A 258 8.38 2.03 8.65
N MET A 259 8.72 2.91 7.71
CA MET A 259 8.56 2.65 6.28
C MET A 259 9.34 1.42 5.81
N SER A 260 10.56 1.21 6.33
CA SER A 260 11.39 0.06 5.96
C SER A 260 10.86 -1.28 6.48
N LEU A 261 10.01 -1.26 7.52
CA LEU A 261 9.34 -2.47 8.00
C LEU A 261 8.08 -2.79 7.19
N GLU A 262 7.52 -1.83 6.47
CA GLU A 262 6.35 -2.01 5.61
C GLU A 262 6.71 -2.45 4.18
N LYS A 263 7.76 -1.83 3.59
CA LYS A 263 8.15 -1.96 2.17
C LYS A 263 9.27 -2.97 1.95
#